data_AF-A0A949ADF6-F1
#
_entry.id   AF-A0A949ADF6-F1
#
_cell.length_a   1.000
_cell.length_b   1.000
_cell.length_c   1.000
_cell.angle_alpha   90.00
_cell.angle_beta   90.00
_cell.angle_gamma   90.00
#
_symmetry.space_group_name_H-M   'P 1'
#
loop_
_entity.id
_entity.type
_entity.pdbx_description
1 polymer ?
#
loop_
_entity_poly.entity_id
_entity_poly.type
_entity_poly.pdbx_seq_one_letter_code
_entity_poly.pdbx_strand_id
1 'polypeptide(L)' 'MSIAKMLLIDLLNPKAYLWIDATLIKETPKAILIEFDGKKIWLPKAWIVKRKLSKHNNTAKIKISEQL' A
#
# COMPACT_ATOMS: atom_id res chain seq x y z
N MET A 1 -16.20 -25.95 -0.63
CA MET A 1 -16.13 -24.48 -0.39
C MET A 1 -15.11 -23.92 -1.36
N SER A 2 -15.56 -23.35 -2.49
CA SER A 2 -14.73 -23.09 -3.67
C SER A 2 -13.95 -21.78 -3.54
N ILE A 3 -12.64 -21.81 -3.81
CA ILE A 3 -11.69 -20.68 -3.76
C ILE A 3 -12.18 -19.48 -4.58
N ALA A 4 -12.94 -19.74 -5.66
CA ALA A 4 -13.54 -18.72 -6.51
C ALA A 4 -14.57 -17.82 -5.78
N LYS A 5 -15.26 -18.35 -4.75
CA LYS A 5 -16.25 -17.58 -3.98
C LYS A 5 -15.59 -16.60 -3.00
N MET A 6 -14.35 -16.88 -2.58
CA MET A 6 -13.57 -16.03 -1.68
C MET A 6 -13.02 -14.81 -2.44
N LEU A 7 -12.53 -15.00 -3.66
CA LEU A 7 -12.02 -13.92 -4.53
C LEU A 7 -13.11 -12.90 -4.95
N LEU A 8 -14.34 -13.36 -5.16
CA LEU A 8 -15.44 -12.48 -5.58
C LEU A 8 -15.88 -11.52 -4.46
N ILE A 9 -15.83 -11.95 -3.20
CA ILE A 9 -16.23 -11.14 -2.04
C ILE A 9 -15.17 -10.06 -1.74
N ASP A 10 -13.88 -10.37 -1.93
CA ASP A 10 -12.80 -9.39 -1.82
C ASP A 10 -12.85 -8.34 -2.95
N LEU A 11 -13.31 -8.71 -4.16
CA LEU A 11 -13.46 -7.79 -5.29
C LEU A 11 -14.71 -6.88 -5.17
N LEU A 12 -15.75 -7.33 -4.46
CA LEU A 12 -17.01 -6.59 -4.26
C LEU A 12 -17.00 -5.68 -3.03
N ASN A 13 -15.88 -5.57 -2.32
CA ASN A 13 -15.76 -4.71 -1.16
C ASN A 13 -15.29 -3.31 -1.61
N PRO A 14 -16.12 -2.25 -1.54
CA PRO A 14 -15.80 -0.90 -2.04
C PRO A 14 -14.71 -0.16 -1.25
N LYS A 15 -14.00 -0.88 -0.38
CA LYS A 15 -12.78 -0.43 0.29
C LYS A 15 -11.67 -1.40 -0.05
N ALA A 16 -11.33 -1.49 -1.34
CA ALA A 16 -10.20 -2.28 -1.77
C ALA A 16 -8.94 -1.72 -1.09
N TYR A 17 -8.32 -2.54 -0.26
CA TYR A 17 -7.05 -2.21 0.36
C TYR A 17 -5.97 -3.08 -0.22
N LEU A 18 -4.91 -2.46 -0.74
CA LEU A 18 -3.75 -3.18 -1.25
C LEU A 18 -2.60 -3.08 -0.26
N TRP A 19 -1.97 -4.22 0.04
CA TRP A 19 -0.68 -4.25 0.71
C TRP A 19 0.42 -4.24 -0.34
N ILE A 20 1.32 -3.28 -0.25
CA ILE A 20 2.53 -3.21 -1.08
C ILE A 20 3.77 -3.28 -0.20
N ASP A 21 4.77 -4.00 -0.68
CA ASP A 21 6.13 -4.00 -0.17
C ASP A 21 6.94 -3.02 -1.02
N ALA A 22 7.35 -1.90 -0.43
CA ALA A 22 8.07 -0.85 -1.14
C ALA A 22 9.23 -0.30 -0.31
N THR A 23 10.24 0.29 -0.96
CA THR A 23 11.34 0.95 -0.25
C THR A 23 10.97 2.42 0.00
N LEU A 24 11.02 2.88 1.25
CA LEU A 24 10.80 4.30 1.54
C LEU A 24 12.06 5.09 1.14
N ILE A 25 11.93 6.03 0.20
CA ILE A 25 13.03 6.88 -0.24
C ILE A 25 13.02 8.21 0.54
N LYS A 26 11.86 8.86 0.60
CA LYS A 26 11.72 10.18 1.21
C LYS A 26 10.33 10.34 1.82
N GLU A 27 10.25 11.13 2.88
CA GLU A 27 8.98 11.49 3.52
C GLU A 27 8.83 13.02 3.58
N THR A 28 7.62 13.48 3.34
CA THR A 28 7.20 14.88 3.52
C THR A 28 5.99 14.93 4.46
N PRO A 29 5.55 16.11 4.92
CA PRO A 29 4.33 16.22 5.72
C PRO A 29 3.08 15.66 5.02
N LYS A 30 2.97 15.76 3.68
CA LYS A 30 1.76 15.38 2.92
C LYS A 30 1.85 14.05 2.17
N ALA A 31 3.06 13.60 1.82
CA ALA A 31 3.26 12.41 0.99
C ALA A 31 4.56 11.67 1.33
N ILE A 32 4.65 10.41 0.89
CA ILE A 32 5.88 9.62 0.91
C ILE A 32 6.30 9.29 -0.53
N LEU A 33 7.59 9.30 -0.78
CA LEU A 33 8.18 8.78 -2.01
C LEU A 33 8.63 7.36 -1.75
N ILE A 34 8.09 6.43 -2.52
CA ILE A 34 8.46 5.03 -2.44
C ILE A 34 9.06 4.55 -3.75
N GLU A 35 9.89 3.53 -3.67
CA GLU A 35 10.29 2.70 -4.80
C GLU A 35 9.53 1.39 -4.75
N PHE A 36 8.78 1.11 -5.81
CA PHE A 36 8.04 -0.13 -5.99
C PHE A 36 8.29 -0.61 -7.41
N ASP A 37 8.74 -1.86 -7.55
CA ASP A 37 9.03 -2.48 -8.86
C ASP A 37 9.96 -1.62 -9.76
N GLY A 38 11.02 -1.06 -9.17
CA GLY A 38 11.99 -0.19 -9.86
C GLY A 38 11.44 1.19 -10.26
N LYS A 39 10.19 1.52 -9.92
CA LYS A 39 9.56 2.83 -10.20
C LYS A 39 9.43 3.65 -8.93
N LYS A 40 9.67 4.96 -9.05
CA LYS A 40 9.51 5.93 -7.96
C LYS A 40 8.14 6.59 -8.05
N ILE A 41 7.36 6.47 -6.98
CA ILE A 41 5.97 6.96 -6.94
C ILE A 41 5.75 7.76 -5.67
N TRP A 42 5.12 8.93 -5.80
CA TRP A 42 4.62 9.70 -4.67
C TRP A 42 3.26 9.18 -4.23
N LEU A 43 3.17 8.72 -2.99
CA LEU A 43 1.94 8.31 -2.32
C LEU A 43 1.49 9.38 -1.33
N PRO A 44 0.31 9.98 -1.51
CA PRO A 44 -0.30 10.84 -0.51
C PRO A 44 -0.49 10.09 0.81
N LYS A 45 -0.14 10.71 1.95
CA LYS A 45 -0.36 10.10 3.27
C LYS A 45 -1.83 9.85 3.58
N ALA A 46 -2.73 10.64 2.97
CA ALA A 46 -4.16 10.44 3.06
C ALA A 46 -4.62 9.06 2.55
N TRP A 47 -3.88 8.46 1.60
CA TRP A 47 -4.19 7.14 1.05
C TRP A 47 -3.61 5.99 1.88
N ILE A 48 -2.72 6.30 2.83
CA ILE A 48 -2.02 5.31 3.63
C ILE A 48 -2.82 5.01 4.89
N VAL A 49 -3.44 3.84 4.90
CA VAL A 49 -4.24 3.35 6.03
C VAL A 49 -3.35 2.82 7.14
N LYS A 50 -2.28 2.13 6.76
CA LYS A 50 -1.31 1.57 7.71
C LYS A 50 0.05 1.47 7.06
N ARG A 51 1.11 1.72 7.84
CA ARG A 51 2.48 1.45 7.43
C ARG A 51 3.24 0.70 8.51
N LYS A 52 4.07 -0.25 8.11
CA LYS A 52 5.07 -0.89 8.96
C LYS A 52 6.44 -0.68 8.32
N LEU A 53 7.32 0.03 9.01
CA LEU A 53 8.70 0.22 8.59
C LEU A 53 9.57 -0.87 9.21
N SER A 54 10.36 -1.55 8.39
CA SER A 54 11.44 -2.41 8.91
C SER A 54 12.65 -1.54 9.24
N LYS A 55 13.12 -1.60 10.50
CA LYS A 55 14.29 -0.83 10.96
C LYS A 55 15.59 -1.21 10.25
N HIS A 56 15.67 -2.40 9.64
CA HIS A 56 16.92 -2.91 9.09
C HIS A 56 17.19 -2.51 7.64
N ASN A 57 16.16 -2.36 6.79
CA ASN A 57 16.36 -2.26 5.33
C ASN A 57 15.54 -1.13 4.66
N ASN A 58 14.99 -0.19 5.42
CA ASN A 58 14.10 0.87 4.92
C ASN A 58 12.88 0.39 4.10
N THR A 59 12.57 -0.91 4.18
CA THR A 59 11.41 -1.53 3.54
C THR A 59 10.15 -1.17 4.32
N ALA A 60 9.13 -0.72 3.62
CA ALA A 60 7.84 -0.32 4.13
C ALA A 60 6.76 -1.26 3.59
N LYS A 61 6.03 -1.91 4.50
CA LYS A 61 4.75 -2.54 4.18
C LYS A 61 3.66 -1.50 4.31
N ILE A 62 3.09 -1.09 3.18
CA ILE A 62 2.10 0.00 3.11
C ILE A 62 0.76 -0.60 2.73
N LYS A 63 -0.25 -0.37 3.56
CA LYS A 63 -1.66 -0.62 3.24
C LYS A 63 -2.24 0.66 2.67
N ILE A 64 -2.56 0.66 1.38
CA ILE A 64 -3.22 1.78 0.71
C ILE A 64 -4.72 1.49 0.57
N SER A 65 -5.56 2.52 0.64
CA SER A 65 -6.96 2.45 0.23
C SER A 65 -7.14 3.18 -1.09
N GLU A 66 -7.82 2.57 -2.06
CA GLU A 66 -8.44 3.37 -3.13
C GLU A 66 -9.56 4.19 -2.48
N GLN A 67 -9.27 5.44 -2.18
CA GLN A 67 -10.32 6.44 -2.10
C GLN A 67 -10.45 7.03 -3.50
N LEU A 68 -11.34 6.43 -4.29
CA LEU A 68 -12.01 7.11 -5.39
C LEU A 68 -13.06 8.05 -4.79
#